data_AF-A0A024JXM6-F1
#
_entry.id   AF-A0A024JXM6-F1
#
_cell.length_a   1.000
_cell.length_b   1.000
_cell.length_c   1.000
_cell.angle_alpha   90.00
_cell.angle_beta   90.00
_cell.angle_gamma   90.00
#
_symmetry.space_group_name_H-M   'P 1'
#
loop_
_entity.id
_entity.type
_entity.pdbx_description
1 polymer ?
#
loop_
_entity_poly.entity_id
_entity_poly.type
_entity_poly.pdbx_seq_one_letter_code
_entity_poly.pdbx_strand_id
1 'polypeptide(L)'
;MRILGVFRVHNGADVLPRVLDALSGWCDDIYAIDDRSTDDSAEILRRHPSVTNLVRARSDLPRTPWLIPEPPGLELLYRMADFCRPDWIVMIDSDQIVEADADIRQLLASTPDDVAALMCPMIPAWNDPDYPDMIPVMGTAESVRGPFWRWRPGLRAGTRVIHNPHWPANITEHGGIGLVNEIRLHHTGWATLAERIGKVEHYRKIDPDAEMNYGVPYDRALLFGYAYEEIDLLKADYRRRVRGDFDPTEPGTRLPIDRDSLAIGSGYGRRAAAFHPGVDFAADPGTPIHAVTSGTVSAAHDLDDNGLRSVTVSRGDLDTVYVFRPGDELRIAVDDRVAAGARLGALGPEPQSRDGFLHFEVRIDGEHTSPVRYLANLGLQPWPPAGRPRPVSGTFPASSPCTITV
;
A
#
# COMPACT_ATOMS: atom_id res chain seq x y z
N MET A 1 -12.07 18.20 22.83
CA MET A 1 -10.99 17.65 21.98
C MET A 1 -10.87 18.52 20.74
N ARG A 2 -9.72 19.14 20.53
CA ARG A 2 -9.41 19.97 19.36
C ARG A 2 -8.78 19.12 18.27
N ILE A 3 -9.26 19.27 17.04
CA ILE A 3 -8.79 18.54 15.86
C ILE A 3 -8.36 19.54 14.80
N LEU A 4 -7.15 19.36 14.27
CA LEU A 4 -6.57 20.22 13.24
C LEU A 4 -6.40 19.45 11.93
N GLY A 5 -6.96 19.97 10.84
CA GLY A 5 -6.64 19.52 9.49
C GLY A 5 -5.39 20.22 8.96
N VAL A 6 -4.47 19.47 8.37
CA VAL A 6 -3.26 20.03 7.74
C VAL A 6 -3.02 19.40 6.36
N PHE A 7 -2.65 20.21 5.37
CA PHE A 7 -2.22 19.69 4.07
C PHE A 7 -1.41 20.72 3.27
N ARG A 8 -0.79 20.23 2.19
CA ARG A 8 -0.11 21.05 1.18
C ARG A 8 -0.87 20.95 -0.14
N VAL A 9 -0.85 22.01 -0.94
CA VAL A 9 -1.48 22.02 -2.27
C VAL A 9 -0.59 22.68 -3.31
N HIS A 10 -0.58 22.11 -4.51
CA HIS A 10 -0.11 22.74 -5.74
C HIS A 10 -1.08 22.34 -6.86
N ASN A 11 -1.96 23.27 -7.26
CA ASN A 11 -3.01 23.05 -8.28
C ASN A 11 -3.96 21.87 -7.99
N GLY A 12 -5.07 22.15 -7.28
CA GLY A 12 -6.14 21.19 -7.02
C GLY A 12 -7.53 21.84 -7.03
N ALA A 13 -7.73 22.93 -7.77
CA ALA A 13 -8.95 23.73 -7.68
C ALA A 13 -10.25 22.96 -7.98
N ASP A 14 -10.17 21.86 -8.71
CA ASP A 14 -11.28 20.98 -9.09
C ASP A 14 -11.72 20.02 -7.96
N VAL A 15 -10.82 19.63 -7.07
CA VAL A 15 -11.11 18.70 -5.95
C VAL A 15 -11.16 19.42 -4.60
N LEU A 16 -10.33 20.44 -4.42
CA LEU A 16 -10.08 21.11 -3.15
C LEU A 16 -11.34 21.60 -2.40
N PRO A 17 -12.39 22.13 -3.05
CA PRO A 17 -13.62 22.48 -2.35
C PRO A 17 -14.23 21.29 -1.59
N ARG A 18 -14.28 20.11 -2.21
CA ARG A 18 -14.82 18.89 -1.58
C ARG A 18 -13.93 18.40 -0.42
N VAL A 19 -12.61 18.52 -0.56
CA VAL A 19 -11.66 18.19 0.52
C VAL A 19 -11.89 19.08 1.74
N LEU A 20 -12.00 20.39 1.51
CA LEU A 20 -12.25 21.36 2.57
C LEU A 20 -13.60 21.16 3.25
N ASP A 21 -14.66 20.94 2.47
CA ASP A 21 -16.00 20.65 3.00
C ASP A 21 -15.96 19.39 3.89
N ALA A 22 -15.34 18.31 3.40
CA ALA A 22 -15.19 17.06 4.15
C ALA A 22 -14.43 17.22 5.47
N LEU A 23 -13.34 17.99 5.49
CA LEU A 23 -12.58 18.29 6.71
C LEU A 23 -13.37 19.20 7.67
N SER A 24 -14.04 20.21 7.13
CA SER A 24 -14.75 21.24 7.92
C SER A 24 -15.89 20.70 8.78
N GLY A 25 -16.44 19.54 8.41
CA GLY A 25 -17.52 18.91 9.17
C GLY A 25 -17.12 18.46 10.58
N TRP A 26 -15.83 18.32 10.87
CA TRP A 26 -15.36 17.75 12.14
C TRP A 26 -14.00 18.29 12.63
N CYS A 27 -13.20 18.92 11.78
CA CYS A 27 -12.01 19.69 12.22
C CYS A 27 -12.43 21.04 12.81
N ASP A 28 -11.74 21.48 13.86
CA ASP A 28 -11.95 22.81 14.45
C ASP A 28 -11.23 23.91 13.65
N ASP A 29 -10.11 23.56 13.01
CA ASP A 29 -9.30 24.44 12.16
C ASP A 29 -8.67 23.66 11.01
N ILE A 30 -8.38 24.34 9.90
CA ILE A 30 -7.62 23.81 8.77
C ILE A 30 -6.43 24.73 8.48
N TYR A 31 -5.23 24.16 8.48
CA TYR A 31 -3.99 24.83 8.14
C TYR A 31 -3.47 24.32 6.80
N ALA A 32 -3.10 25.23 5.91
CA ALA A 32 -2.66 24.86 4.57
C ALA A 32 -1.40 25.60 4.13
N ILE A 33 -0.60 24.92 3.30
CA ILE A 33 0.47 25.53 2.51
C ILE A 33 0.07 25.48 1.04
N ASP A 34 -0.12 26.66 0.44
CA ASP A 34 -0.21 26.81 -1.01
C ASP A 34 1.20 26.94 -1.59
N ASP A 35 1.67 25.87 -2.23
CA ASP A 35 2.99 25.77 -2.83
C ASP A 35 2.95 26.26 -4.27
N ARG A 36 2.65 27.55 -4.41
CA ARG A 36 2.65 28.29 -5.67
C ARG A 36 1.65 27.75 -6.70
N SER A 37 0.40 27.51 -6.30
CA SER A 37 -0.66 27.19 -7.27
C SER A 37 -0.77 28.26 -8.36
N THR A 38 -1.05 27.81 -9.57
CA THR A 38 -1.28 28.60 -10.78
C THR A 38 -2.75 28.62 -11.19
N ASP A 39 -3.58 27.77 -10.59
CA ASP A 39 -5.03 27.77 -10.69
C ASP A 39 -5.69 28.51 -9.51
N ASP A 40 -7.00 28.34 -9.34
CA ASP A 40 -7.80 29.00 -8.30
C ASP A 40 -7.60 28.44 -6.88
N SER A 41 -6.73 27.44 -6.67
CA SER A 41 -6.56 26.76 -5.36
C SER A 41 -6.27 27.74 -4.23
N ALA A 42 -5.39 28.72 -4.48
CA ALA A 42 -5.00 29.70 -3.47
C ALA A 42 -6.18 30.59 -3.04
N GLU A 43 -7.08 30.92 -3.96
CA GLU A 43 -8.26 31.74 -3.68
C GLU A 43 -9.36 30.92 -2.99
N ILE A 44 -9.51 29.65 -3.38
CA ILE A 44 -10.41 28.69 -2.72
C ILE A 44 -10.02 28.56 -1.23
N LEU A 45 -8.72 28.33 -0.94
CA LEU A 45 -8.22 28.27 0.44
C LEU A 45 -8.51 29.55 1.21
N ARG A 46 -8.24 30.72 0.62
CA ARG A 46 -8.40 32.03 1.27
C ARG A 46 -9.86 32.32 1.64
N ARG A 47 -10.82 31.82 0.85
CA ARG A 47 -12.26 32.08 1.05
C ARG A 47 -12.93 31.10 2.00
N HIS A 48 -12.33 29.92 2.22
CA HIS A 48 -12.97 28.88 2.99
C HIS A 48 -12.91 29.20 4.50
N PRO A 49 -14.04 29.25 5.21
CA PRO A 49 -14.09 29.76 6.58
C PRO A 49 -13.33 28.91 7.60
N SER A 50 -13.20 27.60 7.36
CA SER A 50 -12.43 26.70 8.24
C SER A 50 -10.92 26.76 8.00
N VAL A 51 -10.46 27.43 6.93
CA VAL A 51 -9.03 27.64 6.68
C VAL A 51 -8.56 28.86 7.48
N THR A 52 -8.06 28.61 8.68
CA THR A 52 -7.72 29.67 9.65
C THR A 52 -6.24 30.03 9.66
N ASN A 53 -5.39 29.22 9.02
CA ASN A 53 -3.97 29.55 8.80
C ASN A 53 -3.52 29.10 7.42
N LEU A 54 -3.07 30.04 6.60
CA LEU A 54 -2.66 29.80 5.22
C LEU A 54 -1.29 30.41 4.98
N VAL A 55 -0.31 29.58 4.68
CA VAL A 55 0.99 30.02 4.16
C VAL A 55 0.97 29.91 2.64
N ARG A 56 1.40 30.97 1.96
CA ARG A 56 1.49 30.99 0.50
C ARG A 56 2.92 31.25 0.07
N ALA A 57 3.42 30.42 -0.85
CA ALA A 57 4.67 30.72 -1.53
C ALA A 57 4.55 32.07 -2.27
N ARG A 58 5.56 32.93 -2.14
CA ARG A 58 5.51 34.28 -2.71
C ARG A 58 5.41 34.23 -4.24
N SER A 59 4.64 35.14 -4.82
CA SER A 59 4.36 35.15 -6.26
C SER A 59 5.57 35.49 -7.14
N ASP A 60 6.62 36.09 -6.56
CA ASP A 60 7.89 36.44 -7.20
C ASP A 60 8.88 35.26 -7.26
N LEU A 61 8.58 34.13 -6.62
CA LEU A 61 9.38 32.91 -6.70
C LEU A 61 9.13 32.14 -8.01
N PRO A 62 10.06 31.26 -8.43
CA PRO A 62 9.88 30.42 -9.62
C PRO A 62 8.59 29.61 -9.57
N ARG A 63 7.97 29.40 -10.73
CA ARG A 63 6.76 28.57 -10.89
C ARG A 63 7.06 27.08 -10.94
N THR A 64 8.14 26.65 -10.30
CA THR A 64 8.48 25.23 -10.22
C THR A 64 7.37 24.52 -9.46
N PRO A 65 6.75 23.46 -10.03
CA PRO A 65 5.80 22.65 -9.29
C PRO A 65 6.46 22.10 -8.02
N TRP A 66 5.73 22.17 -6.90
CA TRP A 66 6.25 21.77 -5.59
C TRP A 66 7.58 22.45 -5.25
N LEU A 67 7.58 23.79 -5.31
CA LEU A 67 8.77 24.63 -5.06
C LEU A 67 9.33 24.39 -3.66
N ILE A 68 8.46 24.22 -2.66
CA ILE A 68 8.85 23.89 -1.30
C ILE A 68 9.10 22.37 -1.25
N PRO A 69 10.33 21.91 -0.96
CA PRO A 69 10.58 20.48 -0.82
C PRO A 69 9.72 19.88 0.29
N GLU A 70 9.45 18.57 0.22
CA GLU A 70 8.53 17.94 1.16
C GLU A 70 8.97 18.07 2.64
N PRO A 71 10.21 17.74 3.04
CA PRO A 71 10.60 17.84 4.45
C PRO A 71 10.44 19.24 5.07
N PRO A 72 10.94 20.33 4.44
CA PRO A 72 10.68 21.68 4.95
C PRO A 72 9.19 22.05 4.99
N GLY A 73 8.40 21.57 4.02
CA GLY A 73 6.94 21.79 4.00
C GLY A 73 6.22 21.10 5.15
N LEU A 74 6.58 19.84 5.43
CA LEU A 74 6.05 19.08 6.56
C LEU A 74 6.46 19.70 7.90
N GLU A 75 7.73 20.07 8.03
CA GLU A 75 8.23 20.75 9.22
C GLU A 75 7.47 22.05 9.47
N LEU A 76 7.21 22.84 8.43
CA LEU A 76 6.40 24.05 8.53
C LEU A 76 4.97 23.76 9.03
N LEU A 77 4.29 22.74 8.50
CA LEU A 77 2.96 22.34 9.00
C LEU A 77 3.00 21.96 10.49
N TYR A 78 4.04 21.25 10.93
CA TYR A 78 4.17 20.83 12.33
C TYR A 78 4.41 22.05 13.23
N ARG A 79 5.24 23.00 12.80
CA ARG A 79 5.46 24.26 13.53
C ARG A 79 4.22 25.15 13.55
N MET A 80 3.41 25.13 12.49
CA MET A 80 2.09 25.78 12.50
C MET A 80 1.18 25.12 13.53
N ALA A 81 1.14 23.79 13.59
CA ALA A 81 0.32 23.04 14.55
C ALA A 81 0.75 23.28 16.01
N ASP A 82 2.04 23.48 16.29
CA ASP A 82 2.57 23.80 17.64
C ASP A 82 1.94 25.05 18.27
N PHE A 83 1.44 25.99 17.46
CA PHE A 83 0.75 27.19 17.96
C PHE A 83 -0.62 26.87 18.58
N CYS A 84 -1.35 25.91 18.01
CA CYS A 84 -2.70 25.57 18.47
C CYS A 84 -2.75 24.37 19.41
N ARG A 85 -1.68 23.55 19.44
CA ARG A 85 -1.53 22.35 20.29
C ARG A 85 -2.80 21.50 20.31
N PRO A 86 -3.24 21.01 19.13
CA PRO A 86 -4.49 20.28 19.04
C PRO A 86 -4.35 18.93 19.76
N ASP A 87 -5.46 18.26 20.08
CA ASP A 87 -5.39 16.89 20.62
C ASP A 87 -5.04 15.90 19.49
N TRP A 88 -5.62 16.13 18.30
CA TRP A 88 -5.44 15.31 17.11
C TRP A 88 -5.15 16.16 15.88
N ILE A 89 -4.36 15.60 14.97
CA ILE A 89 -4.07 16.16 13.66
C ILE A 89 -4.50 15.15 12.61
N VAL A 90 -5.15 15.63 11.56
CA VAL A 90 -5.37 14.88 10.32
C VAL A 90 -4.52 15.50 9.21
N MET A 91 -3.69 14.69 8.57
CA MET A 91 -2.88 15.10 7.42
C MET A 91 -3.25 14.26 6.20
N ILE A 92 -3.71 14.93 5.15
CA ILE A 92 -4.14 14.32 3.88
C ILE A 92 -3.53 15.07 2.69
N ASP A 93 -3.52 14.46 1.52
CA ASP A 93 -3.21 15.16 0.28
C ASP A 93 -4.40 16.01 -0.18
N SER A 94 -4.14 17.04 -1.01
CA SER A 94 -5.18 17.94 -1.54
C SER A 94 -6.14 17.27 -2.53
N ASP A 95 -5.94 16.00 -2.85
CA ASP A 95 -6.77 15.14 -3.70
C ASP A 95 -7.35 13.94 -2.92
N GLN A 96 -7.35 14.00 -1.58
CA GLN A 96 -7.92 12.99 -0.71
C GLN A 96 -9.17 13.52 0.00
N ILE A 97 -10.25 12.74 -0.03
CA ILE A 97 -11.52 13.06 0.65
C ILE A 97 -11.71 12.06 1.79
N VAL A 98 -11.97 12.56 3.00
CA VAL A 98 -12.27 11.73 4.17
C VAL A 98 -13.74 11.33 4.14
N GLU A 99 -14.01 10.03 4.18
CA GLU A 99 -15.34 9.45 4.34
C GLU A 99 -15.38 8.64 5.64
N ALA A 100 -16.51 8.66 6.36
CA ALA A 100 -16.65 7.89 7.59
C ALA A 100 -18.06 7.33 7.77
N ASP A 101 -18.14 6.09 8.25
CA ASP A 101 -19.38 5.42 8.67
C ASP A 101 -19.68 5.64 10.17
N ALA A 102 -18.79 6.36 10.86
CA ALA A 102 -18.87 6.65 12.28
C ALA A 102 -18.58 8.14 12.55
N ASP A 103 -18.99 8.62 13.73
CA ASP A 103 -18.59 9.95 14.20
C ASP A 103 -17.07 9.97 14.47
N ILE A 104 -16.33 10.69 13.62
CA ILE A 104 -14.87 10.80 13.70
C ILE A 104 -14.43 11.35 15.06
N ARG A 105 -15.13 12.36 15.61
CA ARG A 105 -14.73 12.97 16.90
C ARG A 105 -14.93 11.98 18.04
N GLN A 106 -16.03 11.23 18.03
CA GLN A 106 -16.26 10.18 19.02
C GLN A 106 -15.21 9.08 18.93
N LEU A 107 -14.89 8.65 17.70
CA LEU A 107 -13.89 7.61 17.46
C LEU A 107 -12.51 8.02 17.99
N LEU A 108 -12.04 9.21 17.62
CA LEU A 108 -10.75 9.75 18.08
C LEU A 108 -10.72 9.97 19.60
N ALA A 109 -11.84 10.38 20.20
CA ALA A 109 -11.93 10.56 21.65
C ALA A 109 -11.93 9.22 22.42
N SER A 110 -12.47 8.16 21.82
CA SER A 110 -12.50 6.82 22.40
C SER A 110 -11.21 6.01 22.18
N THR A 111 -10.30 6.52 21.35
CA THR A 111 -9.06 5.83 21.02
C THR A 111 -8.17 5.71 22.26
N PRO A 112 -7.63 4.53 22.61
CA PRO A 112 -6.77 4.34 23.78
C PRO A 112 -5.58 5.32 23.83
N ASP A 113 -5.18 5.73 25.03
CA ASP A 113 -4.14 6.76 25.23
C ASP A 113 -2.75 6.32 24.77
N ASP A 114 -2.49 5.01 24.73
CA ASP A 114 -1.24 4.40 24.28
C ASP A 114 -1.13 4.29 22.75
N VAL A 115 -2.17 4.67 22.00
CA VAL A 115 -2.15 4.74 20.54
C VAL A 115 -1.72 6.14 20.10
N ALA A 116 -0.57 6.31 19.46
CA ALA A 116 -0.13 7.63 18.99
C ALA A 116 -0.76 8.05 17.65
N ALA A 117 -1.12 7.09 16.80
CA ALA A 117 -1.65 7.34 15.47
C ALA A 117 -2.65 6.27 15.03
N LEU A 118 -3.49 6.62 14.06
CA LEU A 118 -4.42 5.69 13.42
C LEU A 118 -4.20 5.66 11.91
N MET A 119 -4.16 4.43 11.40
CA MET A 119 -4.23 4.13 9.98
C MET A 119 -5.67 3.89 9.57
N CYS A 120 -6.00 4.24 8.34
CA CYS A 120 -7.26 3.92 7.71
C CYS A 120 -7.04 3.45 6.26
N PRO A 121 -8.00 2.71 5.69
CA PRO A 121 -8.01 2.41 4.26
C PRO A 121 -7.92 3.68 3.40
N MET A 122 -7.14 3.61 2.34
CA MET A 122 -7.13 4.55 1.23
C MET A 122 -7.64 3.81 0.00
N ILE A 123 -8.76 4.29 -0.53
CA ILE A 123 -9.48 3.71 -1.65
C ILE A 123 -9.24 4.59 -2.87
N PRO A 124 -8.63 4.08 -3.95
CA PRO A 124 -8.47 4.86 -5.17
C PRO A 124 -9.84 5.06 -5.82
N ALA A 125 -10.12 6.29 -6.26
CA ALA A 125 -11.20 6.50 -7.20
C ALA A 125 -10.87 5.81 -8.53
N TRP A 126 -11.92 5.35 -9.23
CA TRP A 126 -11.77 4.79 -10.56
C TRP A 126 -12.97 5.15 -11.43
N ASN A 127 -12.73 5.82 -12.55
CA ASN A 127 -13.76 6.27 -13.48
C ASN A 127 -13.31 6.18 -14.94
N ASP A 128 -12.42 5.23 -15.24
CA ASP A 128 -11.91 4.99 -16.59
C ASP A 128 -13.02 4.43 -17.50
N PRO A 129 -13.42 5.13 -18.57
CA PRO A 129 -14.48 4.67 -19.46
C PRO A 129 -14.05 3.47 -20.33
N ASP A 130 -12.76 3.32 -20.61
CA ASP A 130 -12.22 2.24 -21.43
C ASP A 130 -11.94 0.97 -20.59
N TYR A 131 -11.69 1.17 -19.30
CA TYR A 131 -11.34 0.11 -18.35
C TYR A 131 -12.17 0.16 -17.05
N PRO A 132 -13.52 0.14 -17.11
CA PRO A 132 -14.38 0.41 -15.95
C PRO A 132 -14.18 -0.58 -14.79
N ASP A 133 -13.83 -1.84 -15.08
CA ASP A 133 -13.67 -2.91 -14.09
C ASP A 133 -12.21 -3.16 -13.69
N MET A 134 -11.28 -2.25 -14.04
CA MET A 134 -9.84 -2.48 -13.82
C MET A 134 -9.52 -2.81 -12.36
N ILE A 135 -10.06 -2.04 -11.40
CA ILE A 135 -9.83 -2.25 -9.97
C ILE A 135 -10.32 -3.63 -9.50
N PRO A 136 -11.60 -4.02 -9.69
CA PRO A 136 -12.06 -5.33 -9.25
C PRO A 136 -11.40 -6.52 -9.99
N VAL A 137 -10.91 -6.31 -11.22
CA VAL A 137 -10.35 -7.39 -12.07
C VAL A 137 -8.84 -7.55 -11.94
N MET A 138 -8.10 -6.46 -11.78
CA MET A 138 -6.62 -6.46 -11.78
C MET A 138 -6.01 -6.28 -10.39
N GLY A 139 -6.80 -5.85 -9.41
CA GLY A 139 -6.38 -5.66 -8.04
C GLY A 139 -6.95 -4.36 -7.47
N THR A 140 -7.42 -4.42 -6.22
CA THR A 140 -8.16 -3.32 -5.58
C THR A 140 -7.37 -2.01 -5.55
N ALA A 141 -6.03 -2.08 -5.62
CA ALA A 141 -5.11 -0.95 -5.48
C ALA A 141 -5.37 -0.11 -4.22
N GLU A 142 -6.07 -0.71 -3.25
CA GLU A 142 -6.31 -0.16 -1.94
C GLU A 142 -5.05 -0.29 -1.11
N SER A 143 -4.86 0.63 -0.18
CA SER A 143 -3.75 0.58 0.77
C SER A 143 -4.22 1.10 2.11
N VAL A 144 -3.35 1.06 3.11
CA VAL A 144 -3.54 1.77 4.36
C VAL A 144 -2.70 3.06 4.35
N ARG A 145 -3.24 4.11 4.96
CA ARG A 145 -2.55 5.39 5.20
C ARG A 145 -2.74 5.80 6.64
N GLY A 146 -1.79 6.53 7.18
CA GLY A 146 -1.84 7.01 8.56
C GLY A 146 -2.06 8.50 8.68
N PRO A 147 -3.27 9.01 8.35
CA PRO A 147 -3.49 10.44 8.33
C PRO A 147 -3.73 11.02 9.73
N PHE A 148 -4.14 10.20 10.72
CA PHE A 148 -4.51 10.68 12.05
C PHE A 148 -3.41 10.43 13.07
N TRP A 149 -3.03 11.46 13.81
CA TRP A 149 -2.03 11.32 14.88
C TRP A 149 -2.23 12.34 15.98
N ARG A 150 -1.84 11.97 17.21
CA ARG A 150 -1.90 12.83 18.38
C ARG A 150 -0.75 13.83 18.37
N TRP A 151 -1.04 15.09 18.67
CA TRP A 151 0.03 16.06 18.86
C TRP A 151 0.84 15.71 20.13
N ARG A 152 2.15 15.85 20.01
CA ARG A 152 3.12 15.70 21.09
C ARG A 152 4.23 16.74 20.91
N PRO A 153 4.84 17.24 22.00
CA PRO A 153 6.07 18.03 21.89
C PRO A 153 7.19 17.22 21.23
N GLY A 154 7.95 17.84 20.31
CA GLY A 154 9.16 17.24 19.74
C GLY A 154 8.91 16.26 18.58
N LEU A 155 7.73 16.29 17.96
CA LEU A 155 7.47 15.60 16.69
C LEU A 155 8.38 16.16 15.58
N ARG A 156 8.81 15.27 14.67
CA ARG A 156 9.79 15.59 13.60
C ARG A 156 9.25 15.22 12.24
N ALA A 157 9.42 16.10 11.27
CA ALA A 157 9.16 15.79 9.87
C ALA A 157 10.03 14.63 9.36
N GLY A 158 9.50 13.87 8.42
CA GLY A 158 10.30 12.92 7.66
C GLY A 158 11.34 13.65 6.79
N THR A 159 12.47 12.99 6.56
CA THR A 159 13.63 13.59 5.86
C THR A 159 13.73 13.16 4.40
N ARG A 160 12.76 12.38 3.89
CA ARG A 160 12.80 11.88 2.50
C ARG A 160 12.53 13.01 1.53
N VAL A 161 13.09 12.95 0.32
CA VAL A 161 12.84 13.99 -0.68
C VAL A 161 11.35 14.03 -1.09
N ILE A 162 10.76 12.84 -1.24
CA ILE A 162 9.33 12.61 -1.53
C ILE A 162 8.84 11.35 -0.76
N HIS A 163 7.53 11.12 -0.76
CA HIS A 163 6.88 9.95 -0.15
C HIS A 163 7.16 9.80 1.36
N ASN A 164 7.21 10.93 2.07
CA ASN A 164 7.15 10.89 3.52
C ASN A 164 5.75 10.44 3.97
N PRO A 165 5.65 9.72 5.11
CA PRO A 165 4.35 9.36 5.66
C PRO A 165 3.57 10.60 6.10
N HIS A 166 2.24 10.49 6.17
CA HIS A 166 1.36 11.56 6.65
C HIS A 166 1.32 11.68 8.19
N TRP A 167 2.39 11.22 8.84
CA TRP A 167 2.62 11.35 10.27
C TRP A 167 4.08 11.69 10.54
N PRO A 168 4.40 12.15 11.76
CA PRO A 168 5.79 12.42 12.16
C PRO A 168 6.69 11.19 12.09
N ALA A 169 7.95 11.39 11.72
CA ALA A 169 8.93 10.31 11.57
C ALA A 169 9.18 9.53 12.87
N ASN A 170 8.96 10.17 14.02
CA ASN A 170 9.15 9.61 15.34
C ASN A 170 7.85 9.26 16.07
N ILE A 171 6.74 9.08 15.34
CA ILE A 171 5.42 8.87 15.95
C ILE A 171 5.36 7.65 16.88
N THR A 172 6.10 6.58 16.55
CA THR A 172 6.15 5.34 17.33
C THR A 172 6.92 5.47 18.65
N GLU A 173 7.70 6.54 18.84
CA GLU A 173 8.29 6.88 20.15
C GLU A 173 7.22 7.31 21.16
N HIS A 174 6.03 7.68 20.69
CA HIS A 174 4.95 8.25 21.51
C HIS A 174 3.77 7.29 21.75
N GLY A 175 3.80 6.09 21.17
CA GLY A 175 2.73 5.10 21.29
C GLY A 175 2.59 4.19 20.07
N GLY A 176 1.64 3.25 20.15
CA GLY A 176 1.30 2.32 19.08
C GLY A 176 0.56 2.97 17.92
N ILE A 177 0.46 2.25 16.80
CA ILE A 177 -0.35 2.66 15.65
C ILE A 177 -1.54 1.71 15.58
N GLY A 178 -2.75 2.25 15.60
CA GLY A 178 -3.99 1.51 15.43
C GLY A 178 -4.47 1.51 13.97
N LEU A 179 -5.45 0.65 13.68
CA LEU A 179 -6.19 0.64 12.41
C LEU A 179 -7.66 0.97 12.69
N VAL A 180 -8.24 1.84 11.87
CA VAL A 180 -9.66 2.18 11.86
C VAL A 180 -10.23 1.90 10.47
N ASN A 181 -11.29 1.10 10.38
CA ASN A 181 -11.91 0.73 9.09
C ASN A 181 -13.20 1.53 8.84
N GLU A 182 -13.72 2.18 9.87
CA GLU A 182 -14.88 3.06 9.87
C GLU A 182 -14.61 4.39 9.17
N ILE A 183 -13.35 4.71 8.90
CA ILE A 183 -12.90 5.90 8.18
C ILE A 183 -12.13 5.45 6.93
N ARG A 184 -12.29 6.15 5.80
CA ARG A 184 -11.60 5.87 4.54
C ARG A 184 -11.12 7.17 3.90
N LEU A 185 -9.98 7.11 3.22
CA LEU A 185 -9.49 8.17 2.33
C LEU A 185 -9.81 7.81 0.88
N HIS A 186 -10.68 8.56 0.23
CA HIS A 186 -10.91 8.45 -1.20
C HIS A 186 -9.89 9.28 -1.95
N HIS A 187 -9.03 8.64 -2.74
CA HIS A 187 -7.93 9.29 -3.44
C HIS A 187 -8.27 9.49 -4.92
N THR A 188 -8.37 10.74 -5.36
CA THR A 188 -8.81 11.09 -6.73
C THR A 188 -7.69 11.45 -7.70
N GLY A 189 -6.42 11.43 -7.28
CA GLY A 189 -5.30 11.93 -8.08
C GLY A 189 -4.92 11.13 -9.34
N TRP A 190 -5.51 9.95 -9.57
CA TRP A 190 -5.32 9.13 -10.78
C TRP A 190 -6.44 8.09 -10.94
N ALA A 191 -7.60 8.55 -11.37
CA ALA A 191 -8.83 7.76 -11.51
C ALA A 191 -8.92 6.95 -12.82
N THR A 192 -7.96 7.15 -13.74
CA THR A 192 -7.87 6.41 -15.00
C THR A 192 -6.51 5.70 -15.18
N LEU A 193 -6.47 4.71 -16.07
CA LEU A 193 -5.22 4.04 -16.45
C LEU A 193 -4.24 5.03 -17.09
N ALA A 194 -4.76 5.96 -17.92
CA ALA A 194 -3.94 6.99 -18.55
C ALA A 194 -3.26 7.90 -17.51
N GLU A 195 -3.97 8.33 -16.46
CA GLU A 195 -3.39 9.14 -15.38
C GLU A 195 -2.35 8.35 -14.58
N ARG A 196 -2.60 7.08 -14.28
CA ARG A 196 -1.61 6.21 -13.61
C ARG A 196 -0.34 6.06 -14.45
N ILE A 197 -0.46 5.86 -15.77
CA ILE A 197 0.67 5.82 -16.70
C ILE A 197 1.43 7.16 -16.68
N GLY A 198 0.73 8.29 -16.80
CA GLY A 198 1.34 9.62 -16.73
C GLY A 198 2.08 9.87 -15.40
N LYS A 199 1.57 9.33 -14.30
CA LYS A 199 2.23 9.38 -12.99
C LYS A 199 3.52 8.54 -12.97
N VAL A 200 3.51 7.36 -13.57
CA VAL A 200 4.73 6.54 -13.75
C VAL A 200 5.77 7.28 -14.58
N GLU A 201 5.37 7.84 -15.72
CA GLU A 201 6.26 8.62 -16.61
C GLU A 201 6.87 9.81 -15.87
N HIS A 202 6.06 10.52 -15.08
CA HIS A 202 6.52 11.63 -14.26
C HIS A 202 7.61 11.20 -13.27
N TYR A 203 7.38 10.13 -12.52
CA TYR A 203 8.37 9.65 -11.55
C TYR A 203 9.63 9.11 -12.21
N ARG A 204 9.51 8.33 -13.29
CA ARG A 204 10.67 7.84 -14.06
C ARG A 204 11.53 8.98 -14.63
N LYS A 205 10.95 10.16 -14.87
CA LYS A 205 11.69 11.34 -15.34
C LYS A 205 12.49 12.01 -14.22
N ILE A 206 11.93 12.12 -13.02
CA ILE A 206 12.55 12.84 -11.90
C ILE A 206 13.41 11.94 -11.01
N ASP A 207 13.19 10.62 -11.07
CA ASP A 207 13.85 9.60 -10.27
C ASP A 207 14.01 8.30 -11.09
N PRO A 208 14.87 8.31 -12.13
CA PRO A 208 15.00 7.21 -13.10
C PRO A 208 15.49 5.90 -12.48
N ASP A 209 16.27 5.98 -11.40
CA ASP A 209 16.82 4.83 -10.68
C ASP A 209 15.97 4.43 -9.46
N ALA A 210 14.81 5.08 -9.27
CA ALA A 210 13.89 4.89 -8.17
C ALA A 210 14.53 5.07 -6.78
N GLU A 211 15.58 5.89 -6.65
CA GLU A 211 16.29 6.14 -5.39
C GLU A 211 15.34 6.72 -4.34
N MET A 212 14.41 7.58 -4.77
CA MET A 212 13.40 8.18 -3.90
C MET A 212 12.24 7.23 -3.55
N ASN A 213 12.25 6.01 -4.09
CA ASN A 213 11.31 4.94 -3.80
C ASN A 213 12.02 3.62 -3.45
N TYR A 214 13.15 3.68 -2.72
CA TYR A 214 13.86 2.49 -2.22
C TYR A 214 14.34 1.54 -3.33
N GLY A 215 14.66 2.09 -4.50
CA GLY A 215 14.96 1.37 -5.73
C GLY A 215 13.82 0.47 -6.21
N VAL A 216 12.60 0.68 -5.71
CA VAL A 216 11.38 0.02 -6.18
C VAL A 216 10.83 0.83 -7.35
N PRO A 217 10.73 0.23 -8.55
CA PRO A 217 10.12 0.90 -9.68
C PRO A 217 8.69 1.36 -9.38
N TYR A 218 8.36 2.59 -9.83
CA TYR A 218 7.05 3.21 -9.63
C TYR A 218 5.91 2.53 -10.37
N ASP A 219 6.23 1.84 -11.47
CA ASP A 219 5.27 1.17 -12.32
C ASP A 219 4.52 0.04 -11.61
N ARG A 220 5.22 -0.82 -10.87
CA ARG A 220 4.61 -2.00 -10.23
C ARG A 220 3.48 -1.61 -9.28
N ALA A 221 3.65 -0.55 -8.50
CA ALA A 221 2.62 -0.08 -7.56
C ALA A 221 1.45 0.61 -8.30
N LEU A 222 1.76 1.42 -9.32
CA LEU A 222 0.75 2.20 -10.05
C LEU A 222 0.00 1.36 -11.10
N LEU A 223 0.61 0.30 -11.62
CA LEU A 223 0.11 -0.51 -12.75
C LEU A 223 -0.18 -1.96 -12.32
N PHE A 224 -0.71 -2.16 -11.12
CA PHE A 224 -1.25 -3.47 -10.67
C PHE A 224 -0.24 -4.64 -10.73
N GLY A 225 1.03 -4.35 -10.45
CA GLY A 225 2.12 -5.32 -10.49
C GLY A 225 2.80 -5.48 -11.86
N TYR A 226 2.40 -4.72 -12.88
CA TYR A 226 2.99 -4.74 -14.23
C TYR A 226 4.08 -3.67 -14.37
N ALA A 227 5.10 -3.97 -15.17
CA ALA A 227 6.11 -2.99 -15.56
C ALA A 227 5.52 -1.98 -16.53
N TYR A 228 6.17 -0.82 -16.65
CA TYR A 228 5.83 0.16 -17.66
C TYR A 228 5.88 -0.42 -19.09
N GLU A 229 6.88 -1.25 -19.37
CA GLU A 229 7.06 -1.92 -20.66
C GLU A 229 5.99 -3.01 -20.91
N GLU A 230 5.24 -3.40 -19.87
CA GLU A 230 4.18 -4.42 -19.91
C GLU A 230 2.77 -3.81 -19.99
N ILE A 231 2.61 -2.53 -20.31
CA ILE A 231 1.27 -1.89 -20.38
C ILE A 231 0.32 -2.58 -21.36
N ASP A 232 0.81 -3.01 -22.52
CA ASP A 232 -0.04 -3.72 -23.49
C ASP A 232 -0.45 -5.10 -22.98
N LEU A 233 0.43 -5.74 -22.20
CA LEU A 233 0.14 -6.99 -21.52
C LEU A 233 -0.89 -6.80 -20.40
N LEU A 234 -0.77 -5.74 -19.59
CA LEU A 234 -1.76 -5.35 -18.58
C LEU A 234 -3.16 -5.18 -19.23
N LYS A 235 -3.23 -4.44 -20.33
CA LYS A 235 -4.49 -4.22 -21.08
C LYS A 235 -5.03 -5.52 -21.66
N ALA A 236 -4.17 -6.39 -22.17
CA ALA A 236 -4.55 -7.69 -22.71
C ALA A 236 -5.11 -8.61 -21.61
N ASP A 237 -4.43 -8.73 -20.48
CA ASP A 237 -4.86 -9.52 -19.34
C ASP A 237 -6.18 -8.99 -18.76
N TYR A 238 -6.35 -7.67 -18.64
CA TYR A 238 -7.64 -7.08 -18.25
C TYR A 238 -8.78 -7.53 -19.16
N ARG A 239 -8.63 -7.34 -20.48
CA ARG A 239 -9.66 -7.71 -21.46
C ARG A 239 -9.96 -9.21 -21.44
N ARG A 240 -8.94 -10.02 -21.20
CA ARG A 240 -9.05 -11.46 -21.05
C ARG A 240 -9.89 -11.83 -19.82
N ARG A 241 -9.53 -11.31 -18.65
CA ARG A 241 -10.20 -11.61 -17.37
C ARG A 241 -11.64 -11.11 -17.32
N VAL A 242 -11.94 -9.94 -17.89
CA VAL A 242 -13.33 -9.43 -18.01
C VAL A 242 -14.21 -10.40 -18.81
N ARG A 243 -13.67 -11.10 -19.81
CA ARG A 243 -14.41 -12.11 -20.59
C ARG A 243 -14.52 -13.47 -19.88
N GLY A 244 -13.94 -13.62 -18.69
CA GLY A 244 -13.87 -14.89 -17.99
C GLY A 244 -12.96 -15.93 -18.68
N ASP A 245 -12.06 -15.47 -19.56
CA ASP A 245 -11.05 -16.32 -20.20
C ASP A 245 -9.90 -16.51 -19.22
N PHE A 246 -10.00 -17.55 -18.38
CA PHE A 246 -8.98 -17.93 -17.42
C PHE A 246 -8.26 -19.21 -17.86
N ASP A 247 -7.05 -19.39 -17.38
CA ASP A 247 -6.29 -20.61 -17.61
C ASP A 247 -7.03 -21.81 -16.98
N PRO A 248 -7.08 -22.97 -17.64
CA PRO A 248 -7.76 -24.14 -17.10
C PRO A 248 -7.20 -24.54 -15.73
N THR A 249 -8.10 -24.71 -14.75
CA THR A 249 -7.75 -25.16 -13.40
C THR A 249 -8.27 -26.56 -13.12
N GLU A 250 -7.63 -27.24 -12.16
CA GLU A 250 -8.12 -28.52 -11.66
C GLU A 250 -8.98 -28.31 -10.40
N PRO A 251 -9.85 -29.28 -10.04
CA PRO A 251 -10.57 -29.21 -8.77
C PRO A 251 -9.62 -29.05 -7.59
N GLY A 252 -9.87 -28.05 -6.74
CA GLY A 252 -9.05 -27.76 -5.57
C GLY A 252 -8.03 -26.64 -5.77
N THR A 253 -7.81 -26.13 -6.99
CA THR A 253 -6.97 -24.96 -7.22
C THR A 253 -7.45 -23.77 -6.38
N ARG A 254 -6.56 -23.19 -5.58
CA ARG A 254 -6.84 -22.07 -4.67
C ARG A 254 -5.61 -21.21 -4.43
N LEU A 255 -5.80 -20.05 -3.78
CA LEU A 255 -4.70 -19.21 -3.33
C LEU A 255 -3.84 -19.92 -2.29
N PRO A 256 -2.53 -19.62 -2.21
CA PRO A 256 -1.64 -20.26 -1.25
C PRO A 256 -1.91 -19.81 0.20
N ILE A 257 -2.51 -18.63 0.38
CA ILE A 257 -3.06 -18.10 1.63
C ILE A 257 -4.49 -17.66 1.34
N ASP A 258 -5.40 -17.88 2.29
CA ASP A 258 -6.80 -17.48 2.13
C ASP A 258 -6.95 -15.96 2.02
N ARG A 259 -7.76 -15.56 1.03
CA ARG A 259 -7.94 -14.16 0.62
C ARG A 259 -8.31 -13.24 1.78
N ASP A 260 -9.21 -13.70 2.66
CA ASP A 260 -9.71 -12.89 3.77
C ASP A 260 -8.65 -12.62 4.85
N SER A 261 -7.59 -13.44 4.90
CA SER A 261 -6.48 -13.30 5.86
C SER A 261 -5.27 -12.57 5.26
N LEU A 262 -5.28 -12.36 3.94
CA LEU A 262 -4.13 -11.94 3.17
C LEU A 262 -3.89 -10.43 3.23
N ALA A 263 -2.65 -10.04 3.49
CA ALA A 263 -2.06 -8.77 3.09
C ALA A 263 -0.92 -9.05 2.09
N ILE A 264 -0.65 -8.08 1.21
CA ILE A 264 0.50 -8.15 0.31
C ILE A 264 1.63 -7.32 0.93
N GLY A 265 2.75 -7.97 1.22
CA GLY A 265 4.01 -7.34 1.61
C GLY A 265 4.79 -6.88 0.39
N SER A 266 5.96 -7.49 0.12
CA SER A 266 6.77 -7.15 -1.04
C SER A 266 6.23 -7.83 -2.30
N GLY A 267 6.04 -7.06 -3.38
CA GLY A 267 5.65 -7.61 -4.68
C GLY A 267 6.82 -8.22 -5.46
N TYR A 268 6.53 -8.81 -6.63
CA TYR A 268 7.51 -9.30 -7.58
C TYR A 268 8.31 -8.16 -8.25
N GLY A 269 9.56 -8.43 -8.63
CA GLY A 269 10.38 -7.57 -9.49
C GLY A 269 11.56 -6.87 -8.80
N ARG A 270 12.22 -5.98 -9.56
CA ARG A 270 13.46 -5.30 -9.15
C ARG A 270 13.27 -4.39 -7.93
N ARG A 271 14.27 -4.38 -7.03
CA ARG A 271 14.40 -3.49 -5.85
C ARG A 271 15.79 -2.87 -5.84
N ALA A 272 16.06 -1.92 -4.92
CA ALA A 272 17.39 -1.31 -4.77
C ALA A 272 18.51 -2.34 -4.59
N ALA A 273 18.28 -3.35 -3.73
CA ALA A 273 19.30 -4.33 -3.37
C ALA A 273 19.37 -5.51 -4.33
N ALA A 274 18.22 -6.06 -4.74
CA ALA A 274 18.13 -7.28 -5.54
C ALA A 274 16.79 -7.39 -6.28
N PHE A 275 16.69 -8.36 -7.19
CA PHE A 275 15.41 -8.77 -7.76
C PHE A 275 14.63 -9.62 -6.76
N HIS A 276 13.35 -9.30 -6.53
CA HIS A 276 12.47 -10.11 -5.70
C HIS A 276 11.73 -11.15 -6.57
N PRO A 277 12.05 -12.46 -6.44
CA PRO A 277 11.58 -13.50 -7.36
C PRO A 277 10.13 -13.93 -7.17
N GLY A 278 9.45 -13.41 -6.13
CA GLY A 278 8.12 -13.83 -5.73
C GLY A 278 7.25 -12.69 -5.22
N VAL A 279 6.23 -13.04 -4.47
CA VAL A 279 5.39 -12.12 -3.70
C VAL A 279 5.35 -12.57 -2.25
N ASP A 280 5.41 -11.64 -1.32
CA ASP A 280 5.25 -11.92 0.10
C ASP A 280 3.78 -11.72 0.49
N PHE A 281 3.14 -12.79 0.94
CA PHE A 281 1.83 -12.72 1.59
C PHE A 281 2.04 -12.68 3.11
N ALA A 282 1.41 -11.72 3.76
CA ALA A 282 1.38 -11.61 5.22
C ALA A 282 0.00 -12.00 5.74
N ALA A 283 -0.03 -12.79 6.81
CA ALA A 283 -1.26 -13.17 7.51
C ALA A 283 -0.92 -13.53 8.96
N ASP A 284 -1.94 -13.76 9.79
CA ASP A 284 -1.71 -14.13 11.19
C ASP A 284 -0.94 -15.46 11.31
N PRO A 285 -0.01 -15.60 12.29
CA PRO A 285 0.56 -16.90 12.62
C PRO A 285 -0.54 -17.94 12.87
N GLY A 286 -0.32 -19.15 12.37
CA GLY A 286 -1.30 -20.25 12.33
C GLY A 286 -2.13 -20.30 11.05
N THR A 287 -2.08 -19.27 10.19
CA THR A 287 -2.78 -19.28 8.89
C THR A 287 -2.27 -20.44 8.02
N PRO A 288 -3.16 -21.35 7.54
CA PRO A 288 -2.76 -22.47 6.70
C PRO A 288 -2.15 -22.03 5.37
N ILE A 289 -1.16 -22.79 4.91
CA ILE A 289 -0.53 -22.63 3.60
C ILE A 289 -1.02 -23.76 2.70
N HIS A 290 -1.46 -23.44 1.50
CA HIS A 290 -2.02 -24.40 0.55
C HIS A 290 -1.21 -24.49 -0.74
N ALA A 291 -1.13 -25.70 -1.31
CA ALA A 291 -0.63 -25.89 -2.67
C ALA A 291 -1.60 -25.26 -3.67
N VAL A 292 -1.12 -24.42 -4.57
CA VAL A 292 -1.96 -23.76 -5.58
C VAL A 292 -2.48 -24.75 -6.61
N THR A 293 -1.63 -25.66 -7.05
CA THR A 293 -1.95 -26.75 -7.99
C THR A 293 -1.42 -28.08 -7.47
N SER A 294 -1.90 -29.19 -8.02
CA SER A 294 -1.33 -30.51 -7.79
C SER A 294 0.09 -30.58 -8.34
N GLY A 295 0.92 -31.43 -7.74
CA GLY A 295 2.28 -31.67 -8.22
C GLY A 295 3.03 -32.68 -7.35
N THR A 296 4.32 -32.82 -7.62
CA THR A 296 5.25 -33.59 -6.80
C THR A 296 6.22 -32.63 -6.15
N VAL A 297 6.51 -32.85 -4.87
CA VAL A 297 7.51 -32.05 -4.16
C VAL A 297 8.89 -32.41 -4.68
N SER A 298 9.54 -31.48 -5.38
CA SER A 298 10.86 -31.67 -5.98
C SER A 298 12.00 -31.21 -5.06
N ALA A 299 11.70 -30.30 -4.12
CA ALA A 299 12.64 -29.86 -3.10
C ALA A 299 11.91 -29.51 -1.81
N ALA A 300 12.49 -29.88 -0.66
CA ALA A 300 12.05 -29.46 0.66
C ALA A 300 13.28 -29.38 1.59
N HIS A 301 13.60 -28.19 2.10
CA HIS A 301 14.77 -27.99 2.97
C HIS A 301 14.60 -26.77 3.86
N ASP A 302 15.32 -26.78 4.99
CA ASP A 302 15.44 -25.61 5.86
C ASP A 302 16.52 -24.67 5.28
N LEU A 303 16.22 -23.37 5.23
CA LEU A 303 17.04 -22.32 4.64
C LEU A 303 17.92 -21.60 5.68
N ASP A 304 17.50 -21.59 6.94
CA ASP A 304 18.26 -21.02 8.04
C ASP A 304 18.12 -21.85 9.33
N ASP A 305 19.00 -21.59 10.30
CA ASP A 305 18.95 -22.22 11.64
C ASP A 305 17.77 -21.73 12.49
N ASN A 306 17.06 -20.68 12.04
CA ASN A 306 15.91 -20.08 12.71
C ASN A 306 14.58 -20.66 12.20
N GLY A 307 14.63 -21.75 11.43
CA GLY A 307 13.46 -22.52 11.00
C GLY A 307 12.77 -22.02 9.74
N LEU A 308 13.37 -21.12 8.95
CA LEU A 308 12.84 -20.76 7.63
C LEU A 308 12.91 -22.00 6.72
N ARG A 309 11.81 -22.34 6.06
CA ARG A 309 11.70 -23.53 5.21
C ARG A 309 11.34 -23.15 3.79
N SER A 310 11.88 -23.89 2.83
CA SER A 310 11.49 -23.87 1.42
C SER A 310 10.87 -25.20 1.01
N VAL A 311 9.75 -25.14 0.29
CA VAL A 311 9.10 -26.27 -0.38
C VAL A 311 8.85 -25.91 -1.83
N THR A 312 9.32 -26.71 -2.77
CA THR A 312 9.04 -26.57 -4.20
C THR A 312 8.13 -27.70 -4.66
N VAL A 313 6.99 -27.33 -5.25
CA VAL A 313 6.04 -28.26 -5.87
C VAL A 313 6.12 -28.11 -7.39
N SER A 314 6.48 -29.19 -8.07
CA SER A 314 6.68 -29.22 -9.53
C SER A 314 5.55 -29.96 -10.25
N ARG A 315 5.14 -29.42 -11.39
CA ARG A 315 4.19 -30.03 -12.33
C ARG A 315 4.59 -29.68 -13.77
N GLY A 316 5.27 -30.62 -14.44
CA GLY A 316 5.74 -30.38 -15.81
C GLY A 316 6.82 -29.30 -15.83
N ASP A 317 6.55 -28.20 -16.54
CA ASP A 317 7.35 -26.99 -16.67
C ASP A 317 7.07 -25.93 -15.58
N LEU A 318 6.06 -26.15 -14.74
CA LEU A 318 5.67 -25.25 -13.66
C LEU A 318 6.29 -25.68 -12.33
N ASP A 319 6.99 -24.76 -11.69
CA ASP A 319 7.36 -24.85 -10.27
C ASP A 319 6.65 -23.77 -9.46
N THR A 320 6.10 -24.15 -8.31
CA THR A 320 5.63 -23.21 -7.28
C THR A 320 6.48 -23.39 -6.02
N VAL A 321 7.03 -22.28 -5.51
CA VAL A 321 7.93 -22.28 -4.35
C VAL A 321 7.25 -21.59 -3.18
N TYR A 322 7.29 -22.23 -2.02
CA TYR A 322 6.68 -21.77 -0.79
C TYR A 322 7.77 -21.64 0.27
N VAL A 323 8.08 -20.41 0.67
CA VAL A 323 9.09 -20.12 1.67
C VAL A 323 8.45 -19.45 2.87
N PHE A 324 8.55 -20.09 4.04
CA PHE A 324 7.86 -19.66 5.25
C PHE A 324 8.53 -20.22 6.50
N ARG A 325 8.35 -19.54 7.64
CA ARG A 325 8.62 -20.15 8.95
C ARG A 325 7.43 -21.03 9.35
N PRO A 326 7.63 -22.32 9.69
CA PRO A 326 6.54 -23.20 10.10
C PRO A 326 5.91 -22.78 11.43
N GLY A 327 4.58 -22.72 11.46
CA GLY A 327 3.76 -22.55 12.68
C GLY A 327 3.16 -23.85 13.20
N ASP A 328 3.47 -25.00 12.58
CA ASP A 328 3.02 -26.33 12.97
C ASP A 328 4.10 -27.39 12.75
N GLU A 329 3.79 -28.64 13.13
CA GLU A 329 4.71 -29.78 12.98
C GLU A 329 4.57 -30.50 11.63
N LEU A 330 3.74 -29.99 10.69
CA LEU A 330 3.54 -30.64 9.39
C LEU A 330 4.86 -30.61 8.60
N ARG A 331 5.23 -31.77 8.06
CA ARG A 331 6.43 -31.91 7.22
C ARG A 331 6.05 -32.49 5.88
N ILE A 332 6.34 -31.71 4.86
CA ILE A 332 6.28 -32.11 3.46
C ILE A 332 7.68 -32.57 3.06
N ALA A 333 7.78 -33.75 2.44
CA ALA A 333 9.04 -34.35 2.02
C ALA A 333 9.16 -34.38 0.49
N VAL A 334 10.39 -34.47 0.00
CA VAL A 334 10.66 -34.73 -1.41
C VAL A 334 9.96 -36.02 -1.85
N ASP A 335 9.47 -36.04 -3.08
CA ASP A 335 8.66 -37.10 -3.70
C ASP A 335 7.21 -37.23 -3.21
N ASP A 336 6.79 -36.44 -2.21
CA ASP A 336 5.38 -36.37 -1.82
C ASP A 336 4.52 -35.87 -3.00
N ARG A 337 3.38 -36.55 -3.22
CA ARG A 337 2.36 -36.09 -4.15
C ARG A 337 1.36 -35.21 -3.42
N VAL A 338 1.29 -33.95 -3.84
CA VAL A 338 0.37 -32.97 -3.27
C VAL A 338 -0.75 -32.69 -4.26
N ALA A 339 -1.99 -32.72 -3.79
CA ALA A 339 -3.14 -32.31 -4.59
C ALA A 339 -3.32 -30.78 -4.53
N ALA A 340 -3.95 -30.19 -5.54
CA ALA A 340 -4.35 -28.79 -5.50
C ALA A 340 -5.19 -28.51 -4.24
N GLY A 341 -4.83 -27.45 -3.52
CA GLY A 341 -5.45 -27.04 -2.26
C GLY A 341 -5.03 -27.86 -1.04
N ALA A 342 -4.18 -28.88 -1.19
CA ALA A 342 -3.61 -29.60 -0.05
C ALA A 342 -2.84 -28.65 0.87
N ARG A 343 -2.95 -28.85 2.18
CA ARG A 343 -2.21 -28.06 3.16
C ARG A 343 -0.73 -28.46 3.14
N LEU A 344 0.15 -27.48 3.00
CA LEU A 344 1.60 -27.63 3.02
C LEU A 344 2.21 -27.25 4.38
N GLY A 345 1.47 -26.50 5.20
CA GLY A 345 1.89 -26.08 6.54
C GLY A 345 0.98 -25.00 7.11
N ALA A 346 1.52 -24.23 8.04
CA ALA A 346 0.93 -22.98 8.53
C ALA A 346 2.03 -21.95 8.78
N LEU A 347 1.68 -20.67 8.71
CA LEU A 347 2.58 -19.56 9.01
C LEU A 347 2.99 -19.58 10.48
N GLY A 348 4.28 -19.41 10.75
CA GLY A 348 4.85 -19.24 12.08
C GLY A 348 4.97 -17.76 12.46
N PRO A 349 5.29 -17.47 13.74
CA PRO A 349 5.57 -16.13 14.21
C PRO A 349 6.91 -15.62 13.68
N GLU A 350 7.02 -14.30 13.52
CA GLU A 350 8.22 -13.62 13.05
C GLU A 350 8.80 -12.72 14.16
N PRO A 351 10.13 -12.67 14.36
CA PRO A 351 10.70 -11.90 15.47
C PRO A 351 10.42 -10.39 15.42
N GLN A 352 10.22 -9.85 14.22
CA GLN A 352 10.12 -8.40 13.97
C GLN A 352 8.73 -7.97 13.50
N SER A 353 7.75 -8.88 13.48
CA SER A 353 6.40 -8.64 12.99
C SER A 353 5.37 -9.36 13.86
N ARG A 354 4.13 -8.88 13.87
CA ARG A 354 3.00 -9.63 14.45
C ARG A 354 2.41 -10.63 13.45
N ASP A 355 2.70 -10.45 12.17
CA ASP A 355 2.29 -11.34 11.09
C ASP A 355 3.35 -12.43 10.86
N GLY A 356 2.92 -13.54 10.27
CA GLY A 356 3.81 -14.46 9.56
C GLY A 356 3.86 -14.14 8.07
N PHE A 357 4.92 -14.56 7.38
CA PHE A 357 5.10 -14.33 5.94
C PHE A 357 5.23 -15.65 5.17
N LEU A 358 4.53 -15.71 4.03
CA LEU A 358 4.78 -16.67 2.96
C LEU A 358 5.39 -15.91 1.78
N HIS A 359 6.66 -16.18 1.48
CA HIS A 359 7.24 -15.84 0.19
C HIS A 359 6.84 -16.91 -0.84
N PHE A 360 6.13 -16.49 -1.88
CA PHE A 360 5.58 -17.36 -2.90
C PHE A 360 6.17 -17.02 -4.28
N GLU A 361 6.78 -18.00 -4.93
CA GLU A 361 7.31 -17.86 -6.29
C GLU A 361 6.57 -18.77 -7.28
N VAL A 362 6.55 -18.33 -8.54
CA VAL A 362 6.09 -19.13 -9.67
C VAL A 362 7.18 -19.10 -10.74
N ARG A 363 7.62 -20.28 -11.16
CA ARG A 363 8.59 -20.43 -12.24
C ARG A 363 7.98 -21.25 -13.37
N ILE A 364 8.10 -20.77 -14.60
CA ILE A 364 7.62 -21.45 -15.81
C ILE A 364 8.83 -21.64 -16.71
N ASP A 365 9.10 -22.87 -17.15
CA ASP A 365 10.31 -23.23 -17.89
C ASP A 365 11.60 -22.81 -17.14
N GLY A 366 11.55 -22.83 -15.80
CA GLY A 366 12.65 -22.41 -14.93
C GLY A 366 12.80 -20.90 -14.73
N GLU A 367 12.05 -20.06 -15.47
CA GLU A 367 12.12 -18.60 -15.37
C GLU A 367 11.10 -18.06 -14.36
N HIS A 368 11.52 -17.08 -13.55
CA HIS A 368 10.63 -16.42 -12.61
C HIS A 368 9.52 -15.64 -13.33
N THR A 369 8.31 -15.71 -12.79
CA THR A 369 7.14 -14.99 -13.31
C THR A 369 6.38 -14.32 -12.18
N SER A 370 5.61 -13.27 -12.48
CA SER A 370 4.79 -12.58 -11.48
C SER A 370 3.75 -13.52 -10.88
N PRO A 371 3.83 -13.86 -9.57
CA PRO A 371 2.89 -14.81 -8.97
C PRO A 371 1.47 -14.24 -8.89
N VAL A 372 1.32 -12.93 -8.65
CA VAL A 372 0.03 -12.25 -8.64
C VAL A 372 -0.64 -12.35 -10.02
N ARG A 373 0.13 -12.16 -11.10
CA ARG A 373 -0.39 -12.31 -12.46
C ARG A 373 -0.79 -13.75 -12.77
N TYR A 374 0.06 -14.72 -12.40
CA TYR A 374 -0.21 -16.16 -12.57
C TYR A 374 -1.51 -16.56 -11.85
N LEU A 375 -1.62 -16.27 -10.56
CA LEU A 375 -2.81 -16.58 -9.75
C LEU A 375 -4.07 -15.93 -10.32
N ALA A 376 -3.98 -14.66 -10.76
CA ALA A 376 -5.11 -13.96 -11.36
C ALA A 376 -5.53 -14.53 -12.73
N ASN A 377 -4.59 -15.06 -13.51
CA ASN A 377 -4.89 -15.73 -14.77
C ASN A 377 -5.56 -17.09 -14.57
N LEU A 378 -5.38 -17.74 -13.42
CA LEU A 378 -6.16 -18.92 -13.00
C LEU A 378 -7.59 -18.56 -12.54
N GLY A 379 -7.99 -17.29 -12.56
CA GLY A 379 -9.28 -16.82 -12.05
C GLY A 379 -9.33 -16.65 -10.52
N LEU A 380 -8.19 -16.72 -9.84
CA LEU A 380 -8.09 -16.43 -8.41
C LEU A 380 -7.96 -14.91 -8.20
N GLN A 381 -8.23 -14.44 -6.98
CA GLN A 381 -8.11 -13.01 -6.63
C GLN A 381 -7.01 -12.84 -5.56
N PRO A 382 -5.73 -12.79 -5.95
CA PRO A 382 -4.56 -12.75 -5.04
C PRO A 382 -4.34 -11.38 -4.37
N TRP A 383 -5.42 -10.71 -4.01
CA TRP A 383 -5.45 -9.43 -3.31
C TRP A 383 -6.59 -9.41 -2.29
N PRO A 384 -6.49 -8.57 -1.25
CA PRO A 384 -7.51 -8.50 -0.20
C PRO A 384 -8.92 -8.23 -0.76
N PRO A 385 -9.98 -8.60 -0.02
CA PRO A 385 -11.34 -8.17 -0.34
C PRO A 385 -11.41 -6.64 -0.42
N ALA A 386 -12.23 -6.13 -1.35
CA ALA A 386 -12.44 -4.70 -1.51
C ALA A 386 -12.96 -4.06 -0.21
N GLY A 387 -12.46 -2.86 0.09
CA GLY A 387 -12.76 -2.10 1.31
C GLY A 387 -12.13 -2.66 2.58
N ARG A 388 -11.31 -3.72 2.50
CA ARG A 388 -10.68 -4.37 3.65
C ARG A 388 -9.17 -4.55 3.46
N PRO A 389 -8.42 -3.48 3.14
CA PRO A 389 -6.97 -3.59 3.09
C PRO A 389 -6.43 -3.90 4.49
N ARG A 390 -5.56 -4.90 4.59
CA ARG A 390 -4.88 -5.25 5.83
C ARG A 390 -3.48 -4.61 5.84
N PRO A 391 -3.12 -3.85 6.89
CA PRO A 391 -1.74 -3.38 7.05
C PRO A 391 -0.82 -4.58 7.33
N VAL A 392 0.37 -4.57 6.73
CA VAL A 392 1.45 -5.49 7.13
C VAL A 392 2.13 -4.90 8.36
N SER A 393 2.26 -5.69 9.42
CA SER A 393 2.94 -5.31 10.65
C SER A 393 4.46 -5.52 10.52
N GLY A 394 5.24 -4.67 11.19
CA GLY A 394 6.69 -4.60 11.03
C GLY A 394 7.13 -3.24 10.47
N THR A 395 8.39 -2.86 10.70
CA THR A 395 8.94 -1.52 10.39
C THR A 395 8.52 -1.01 9.02
N PHE A 396 8.01 0.22 8.95
CA PHE A 396 7.72 0.89 7.69
C PHE A 396 9.03 1.41 7.05
N PRO A 397 9.36 1.07 5.79
CA PRO A 397 8.62 0.19 4.89
C PRO A 397 8.82 -1.29 5.23
N ALA A 398 7.76 -2.09 5.07
CA ALA A 398 7.77 -3.52 5.37
C ALA A 398 8.92 -4.22 4.63
N SER A 399 9.98 -4.57 5.35
CA SER A 399 10.98 -5.52 4.89
C SER A 399 10.46 -6.91 5.27
N SER A 400 10.10 -7.73 4.28
CA SER A 400 9.85 -9.14 4.53
C SER A 400 11.14 -9.78 5.06
N PRO A 401 11.11 -10.46 6.22
CA PRO A 401 12.27 -11.17 6.76
C PRO A 401 12.67 -12.37 5.87
N CYS A 402 11.84 -12.76 4.91
CA CYS A 402 12.13 -13.77 3.89
C CYS A 402 12.86 -13.16 2.68
N THR A 403 13.92 -12.38 2.90
CA THR A 403 14.71 -11.86 1.79
C THR A 403 15.62 -12.97 1.25
N ILE A 404 15.15 -13.72 0.25
CA ILE A 404 16.04 -14.55 -0.57
C ILE A 404 16.74 -13.62 -1.56
N THR A 405 17.96 -13.20 -1.21
CA THR A 405 18.89 -12.66 -2.21
C THR A 405 19.45 -13.81 -3.02
N VAL A 406 19.23 -13.79 -4.34
CA VAL A 406 19.84 -14.71 -5.31
C VAL A 406 21.35 -14.51 -5.38
#